data_AF-A0A1E7DLA4-F1
#
_entry.id   AF-A0A1E7DLA4-F1
#
_cell.length_a   1.000
_cell.length_b   1.000
_cell.length_c   1.000
_cell.angle_alpha   90.00
_cell.angle_beta   90.00
_cell.angle_gamma   90.00
#
_symmetry.space_group_name_H-M   'P 1'
#
loop_
_entity.id
_entity.type
_entity.pdbx_description
1 polymer ?
#
loop_
_entity_poly.entity_id
_entity_poly.type
_entity_poly.pdbx_seq_one_letter_code
_entity_poly.pdbx_strand_id
1 'polypeptide(L)'
;MDLVKENVSKRIDSILQSKGTPEQTSIRILLELIPYNKESEMEMSVWFHFIMADIHHRQQEDEGVLEGVQRIMTELHQGGILKDSINLDIETERLYALVDGLALHAILNPKRLQKEKIKQVLVNHMNTLFKQPIEETDI
;
A
#
# COMPACT_ATOMS: atom_id res chain seq x y z
N MET A 1 -13.88 2.16 -13.18
CA MET A 1 -12.59 1.98 -12.48
C MET A 1 -11.63 3.12 -12.78
N ASP A 2 -11.62 3.65 -14.01
CA ASP A 2 -10.66 4.68 -14.44
C ASP A 2 -10.61 5.92 -13.54
N LEU A 3 -11.76 6.44 -13.10
CA LEU A 3 -11.81 7.59 -12.19
C LEU A 3 -11.18 7.30 -10.81
N VAL A 4 -11.34 6.07 -10.30
CA VAL A 4 -10.71 5.65 -9.03
C VAL A 4 -9.19 5.62 -9.20
N LYS A 5 -8.72 5.00 -10.29
CA LYS A 5 -7.29 4.95 -10.61
C LYS A 5 -6.70 6.35 -10.78
N GLU A 6 -7.40 7.25 -11.47
CA GLU A 6 -6.98 8.63 -11.68
C GLU A 6 -6.86 9.42 -10.37
N ASN A 7 -7.83 9.27 -9.45
CA ASN A 7 -7.80 9.95 -8.15
C ASN A 7 -6.65 9.46 -7.27
N VAL A 8 -6.44 8.13 -7.20
CA VAL A 8 -5.31 7.54 -6.48
C VAL A 8 -3.98 8.05 -7.04
N SER A 9 -3.81 8.05 -8.37
CA SER A 9 -2.60 8.57 -9.02
C SER A 9 -2.32 10.04 -8.68
N LYS A 10 -3.35 10.90 -8.68
CA LYS A 10 -3.19 12.32 -8.28
C LYS A 10 -2.71 12.48 -6.84
N ARG A 11 -3.20 11.64 -5.92
CA ARG A 11 -2.76 11.66 -4.52
C ARG A 11 -1.32 11.16 -4.39
N ILE A 12 -0.95 10.11 -5.11
CA ILE A 12 0.44 9.62 -5.18
C ILE A 12 1.38 10.70 -5.71
N ASP A 13 1.02 11.38 -6.80
CA ASP A 13 1.83 12.48 -7.36
C ASP A 13 2.02 13.62 -6.33
N SER A 14 0.95 13.97 -5.59
CA SER A 14 1.05 14.97 -4.52
C SER A 14 1.95 14.52 -3.37
N ILE A 15 1.96 13.23 -3.04
CA ILE A 15 2.83 12.66 -2.00
C ILE A 15 4.29 12.73 -2.46
N LEU A 16 4.57 12.38 -3.72
CA LEU A 16 5.92 12.44 -4.31
C LEU A 16 6.49 13.87 -4.35
N GLN A 17 5.61 14.88 -4.47
CA GLN A 17 6.00 16.30 -4.42
C GLN A 17 6.10 16.86 -3.00
N SER A 18 5.61 16.13 -2.00
CA SER A 18 5.62 16.57 -0.61
C SER A 18 7.01 16.41 0.02
N LYS A 19 7.25 17.13 1.13
CA LYS A 19 8.46 16.92 1.93
C LYS A 19 8.35 15.59 2.70
N GLY A 20 9.36 14.75 2.57
CA GLY A 20 9.49 13.51 3.31
C GLY A 20 10.75 12.75 2.92
N THR A 21 11.19 11.84 3.77
CA THR A 21 12.25 10.88 3.41
C THR A 21 11.67 9.78 2.51
N PRO A 22 12.49 9.03 1.75
CA PRO A 22 12.01 7.90 0.95
C PRO A 22 11.20 6.87 1.77
N GLU A 23 11.59 6.62 3.02
CA GLU A 23 10.87 5.77 3.97
C GLU A 23 9.45 6.31 4.21
N GLN A 24 9.33 7.59 4.54
CA GLN A 24 8.04 8.22 4.81
C GLN A 24 7.14 8.24 3.57
N THR A 25 7.71 8.61 2.43
CA THR A 25 7.00 8.67 1.14
C THR A 25 6.47 7.30 0.73
N SER A 26 7.28 6.24 0.87
CA SER A 26 6.84 4.88 0.54
C SER A 26 5.64 4.42 1.37
N ILE A 27 5.64 4.67 2.68
CA ILE A 27 4.53 4.32 3.57
C ILE A 27 3.27 5.13 3.24
N ARG A 28 3.41 6.44 2.97
CA ARG A 28 2.28 7.30 2.58
C ARG A 28 1.62 6.81 1.29
N ILE A 29 2.41 6.38 0.31
CA ILE A 29 1.89 5.79 -0.95
C ILE A 29 1.16 4.48 -0.65
N LEU A 30 1.74 3.58 0.14
CA LEU A 30 1.10 2.31 0.50
C LEU A 30 -0.23 2.51 1.25
N LEU A 31 -0.35 3.56 2.08
CA LEU A 31 -1.61 3.92 2.74
C LEU A 31 -2.70 4.37 1.77
N GLU A 32 -2.35 4.93 0.61
CA GLU A 32 -3.31 5.28 -0.45
C GLU A 32 -3.81 4.06 -1.23
N LEU A 33 -3.06 2.95 -1.21
CA LEU A 33 -3.46 1.69 -1.86
C LEU A 33 -4.43 0.85 -1.01
N ILE A 34 -4.70 1.27 0.24
CA ILE A 34 -5.57 0.56 1.17
C ILE A 34 -6.68 1.49 1.69
N PRO A 35 -7.81 0.95 2.19
CA PRO A 35 -8.92 1.73 2.74
C PRO A 35 -8.57 2.32 4.12
N TYR A 36 -7.64 3.28 4.12
CA TYR A 36 -7.15 3.99 5.29
C TYR A 36 -7.89 5.31 5.52
N ASN A 37 -8.21 6.06 4.46
CA ASN A 37 -8.92 7.33 4.54
C ASN A 37 -10.35 7.19 3.97
N LYS A 38 -11.21 8.20 4.17
CA LYS A 38 -12.62 8.10 3.73
C LYS A 38 -12.76 7.96 2.21
N GLU A 39 -11.86 8.57 1.44
CA GLU A 39 -11.88 8.48 -0.02
C GLU A 39 -11.47 7.08 -0.46
N SER A 40 -10.34 6.57 0.06
CA SER A 40 -9.85 5.23 -0.27
C SER A 40 -10.78 4.11 0.23
N GLU A 41 -11.51 4.32 1.33
CA GLU A 41 -12.59 3.42 1.77
C GLU A 41 -13.72 3.31 0.74
N MET A 42 -14.18 4.44 0.19
CA MET A 42 -15.25 4.46 -0.82
C MET A 42 -14.77 3.87 -2.14
N GLU A 43 -13.59 4.27 -2.59
CA GLU A 43 -12.94 3.77 -3.81
C GLU A 43 -12.76 2.25 -3.76
N MET A 44 -12.24 1.73 -2.65
CA MET A 44 -12.01 0.30 -2.47
C MET A 44 -13.32 -0.48 -2.29
N SER A 45 -14.35 0.12 -1.67
CA SER A 45 -15.69 -0.51 -1.58
C SER A 45 -16.32 -0.66 -2.97
N VAL A 46 -16.16 0.32 -3.85
CA VAL A 46 -16.59 0.23 -5.25
C VAL A 46 -15.80 -0.87 -5.97
N TRP A 47 -14.48 -0.90 -5.80
CA TRP A 47 -13.65 -1.94 -6.40
C TRP A 47 -14.06 -3.35 -5.95
N PHE A 48 -14.28 -3.53 -4.65
CA PHE A 48 -14.67 -4.81 -4.07
C PHE A 48 -16.03 -5.30 -4.58
N HIS A 49 -17.03 -4.41 -4.73
CA HIS A 49 -18.31 -4.79 -5.34
C HIS A 49 -18.13 -5.29 -6.78
N PHE A 50 -17.28 -4.63 -7.58
CA PHE A 50 -16.97 -5.10 -8.93
C PHE A 50 -16.21 -6.42 -8.92
N ILE A 51 -15.28 -6.62 -7.97
CA ILE A 51 -14.56 -7.88 -7.78
C ILE A 51 -15.54 -9.02 -7.54
N MET A 52 -16.38 -8.88 -6.52
CA MET A 52 -17.36 -9.90 -6.14
C MET A 52 -18.40 -10.19 -7.22
N ALA A 53 -18.81 -9.18 -7.99
CA ALA A 53 -19.79 -9.34 -9.07
C ALA A 53 -19.27 -10.15 -10.26
N ASP A 54 -17.95 -10.23 -10.45
CA ASP A 54 -17.33 -10.89 -11.60
C ASP A 54 -16.10 -11.71 -11.20
N ILE A 55 -16.25 -12.50 -10.13
CA ILE A 55 -15.21 -13.41 -9.63
C ILE A 55 -14.86 -14.52 -10.63
N HIS A 56 -15.80 -14.90 -11.51
CA HIS A 56 -15.68 -16.07 -12.37
C HIS A 56 -15.27 -15.78 -13.83
N HIS A 57 -15.32 -14.52 -14.30
CA HIS A 57 -14.97 -14.19 -15.69
C HIS A 57 -13.81 -13.20 -15.84
N ARG A 58 -13.14 -12.82 -14.74
CA ARG A 58 -12.01 -11.90 -14.82
C ARG A 58 -10.77 -12.62 -15.37
N GLN A 59 -10.46 -12.37 -16.65
CA GLN A 59 -9.17 -12.71 -17.28
C GLN A 59 -8.14 -11.58 -17.19
N GLN A 60 -8.49 -10.43 -16.61
CA GLN A 60 -7.57 -9.33 -16.39
C GLN A 60 -7.20 -9.25 -14.90
N GLU A 61 -5.99 -9.70 -14.61
CA GLU A 61 -5.27 -9.45 -13.36
C GLU A 61 -5.22 -7.93 -13.17
N ASP A 62 -5.87 -7.41 -12.13
CA ASP A 62 -5.72 -6.01 -11.74
C ASP A 62 -4.36 -5.91 -11.02
N GLU A 63 -3.27 -6.00 -11.78
CA GLU A 63 -1.88 -6.05 -11.28
C GLU A 63 -1.42 -4.74 -10.64
N GLY A 64 -2.20 -3.66 -10.69
CA GLY A 64 -1.77 -2.33 -10.30
C GLY A 64 -1.28 -2.20 -8.86
N VAL A 65 -1.80 -2.99 -7.92
CA VAL A 65 -1.31 -3.00 -6.53
C VAL A 65 0.04 -3.71 -6.44
N LEU A 66 0.20 -4.85 -7.12
CA LEU A 66 1.46 -5.60 -7.16
C LEU A 66 2.54 -4.78 -7.86
N GLU A 67 2.24 -4.18 -9.01
CA GLU A 67 3.14 -3.26 -9.73
C GLU A 67 3.54 -2.08 -8.85
N GLY A 68 2.59 -1.49 -8.11
CA GLY A 68 2.86 -0.41 -7.16
C GLY A 68 3.83 -0.82 -6.06
N VAL A 69 3.62 -2.01 -5.46
CA VAL A 69 4.50 -2.56 -4.44
C VAL A 69 5.90 -2.88 -4.99
N GLN A 70 5.98 -3.52 -6.16
CA GLN A 70 7.24 -3.81 -6.85
C GLN A 70 8.04 -2.54 -7.14
N ARG A 71 7.36 -1.48 -7.61
CA ARG A 71 7.99 -0.20 -7.90
C ARG A 71 8.56 0.45 -6.63
N ILE A 72 7.78 0.49 -5.55
CA ILE A 72 8.23 1.02 -4.25
C ILE A 72 9.45 0.27 -3.75
N MET A 73 9.40 -1.07 -3.75
CA MET A 73 10.51 -1.90 -3.28
C MET A 73 11.77 -1.71 -4.12
N THR A 74 11.62 -1.60 -5.45
CA THR A 74 12.73 -1.36 -6.38
C THR A 74 13.36 0.01 -6.14
N GLU A 75 12.56 1.07 -6.01
CA GLU A 75 13.04 2.44 -5.77
C GLU A 75 13.77 2.54 -4.42
N LEU A 76 13.23 1.92 -3.36
CA LEU A 76 13.88 1.87 -2.05
C LEU A 76 15.19 1.08 -2.07
N HIS A 77 15.25 -0.02 -2.83
CA HIS A 77 16.47 -0.80 -2.98
C HIS A 77 17.56 -0.01 -3.72
N GLN A 78 17.22 0.58 -4.86
CA GLN A 78 18.13 1.41 -5.66
C GLN A 78 18.62 2.64 -4.90
N GLY A 79 17.76 3.22 -4.06
CA GLY A 79 18.10 4.33 -3.17
C GLY A 79 18.96 3.94 -1.97
N GLY A 80 19.28 2.66 -1.78
CA GLY A 80 20.11 2.18 -0.65
C GLY A 80 19.41 2.26 0.71
N ILE A 81 18.07 2.35 0.73
CA ILE A 81 17.25 2.54 1.93
C ILE A 81 16.98 1.22 2.65
N LEU A 82 16.88 0.12 1.90
CA LEU A 82 16.61 -1.21 2.43
C LEU A 82 17.88 -1.86 2.99
N LYS A 83 17.76 -2.69 4.03
CA LYS A 83 18.88 -3.47 4.60
C LYS A 83 19.54 -4.33 3.52
N ASP A 84 20.86 -4.42 3.55
CA ASP A 84 21.63 -5.17 2.53
C ASP A 84 21.37 -6.69 2.57
N SER A 85 20.77 -7.20 3.65
CA SER A 85 20.50 -8.63 3.87
C SER A 85 19.15 -9.11 3.34
N ILE A 86 18.30 -8.23 2.80
CA ILE A 86 16.96 -8.65 2.36
C ILE A 86 17.01 -9.40 1.02
N ASN A 87 16.06 -10.33 0.85
CA ASN A 87 15.74 -10.87 -0.46
C ASN A 87 14.62 -10.02 -1.07
N LEU A 88 14.95 -9.20 -2.07
CA LEU A 88 14.02 -8.22 -2.64
C LEU A 88 12.73 -8.89 -3.16
N ASP A 89 12.85 -10.00 -3.86
CA ASP A 89 11.70 -10.69 -4.48
C ASP A 89 10.74 -11.21 -3.40
N ILE A 90 11.27 -11.89 -2.39
CA ILE A 90 10.46 -12.43 -1.28
C ILE A 90 9.84 -11.33 -0.43
N GLU A 91 10.60 -10.26 -0.15
CA GLU A 91 10.07 -9.14 0.63
C GLU A 91 9.01 -8.33 -0.12
N THR A 92 9.11 -8.27 -1.46
CA THR A 92 8.08 -7.66 -2.31
C THR A 92 6.79 -8.45 -2.25
N GLU A 93 6.84 -9.77 -2.41
CA GLU A 93 5.66 -10.64 -2.25
C GLU A 93 5.07 -10.57 -0.84
N ARG A 94 5.93 -10.51 0.19
CA ARG A 94 5.49 -10.41 1.59
C ARG A 94 4.78 -9.08 1.85
N LEU A 95 5.29 -7.98 1.31
CA LEU A 95 4.66 -6.67 1.40
C LEU A 95 3.34 -6.64 0.63
N TYR A 96 3.30 -7.20 -0.58
CA TYR A 96 2.08 -7.30 -1.39
C TYR A 96 0.97 -8.06 -0.64
N ALA A 97 1.27 -9.25 -0.12
CA ALA A 97 0.33 -10.05 0.67
C ALA A 97 -0.15 -9.31 1.93
N LEU A 98 0.72 -8.53 2.58
CA LEU A 98 0.35 -7.71 3.73
C LEU A 98 -0.62 -6.60 3.33
N VAL A 99 -0.32 -5.84 2.27
CA VAL A 99 -1.15 -4.74 1.77
C VAL A 99 -2.53 -5.24 1.38
N ASP A 100 -2.58 -6.34 0.61
CA ASP A 100 -3.84 -6.93 0.15
C ASP A 100 -4.66 -7.49 1.33
N GLY A 101 -4.01 -8.19 2.27
CA GLY A 101 -4.66 -8.70 3.48
C GLY A 101 -5.20 -7.58 4.37
N LEU A 102 -4.46 -6.48 4.53
CA LEU A 102 -4.93 -5.30 5.26
C LEU A 102 -6.14 -4.65 4.58
N ALA A 103 -6.11 -4.52 3.25
CA ALA A 103 -7.22 -3.97 2.48
C ALA A 103 -8.49 -4.81 2.63
N LEU A 104 -8.39 -6.12 2.42
CA LEU A 104 -9.50 -7.05 2.58
C LEU A 104 -10.09 -7.01 3.99
N HIS A 105 -9.24 -7.04 5.01
CA HIS A 105 -9.71 -7.03 6.40
C HIS A 105 -10.34 -5.71 6.82
N ALA A 106 -9.87 -4.59 6.30
CA ALA A 106 -10.43 -3.28 6.58
C ALA A 106 -11.84 -3.14 5.97
N ILE A 107 -12.10 -3.70 4.79
CA ILE A 107 -13.43 -3.74 4.17
C ILE A 107 -14.36 -4.69 4.92
N LEU A 108 -13.90 -5.92 5.18
CA LEU A 108 -14.77 -6.96 5.75
C LEU A 108 -15.02 -6.79 7.25
N ASN A 109 -14.07 -6.22 7.98
CA ASN A 109 -14.11 -6.09 9.44
C ASN A 109 -13.62 -4.72 9.95
N PRO A 110 -14.22 -3.60 9.48
CA PRO A 110 -13.74 -2.24 9.81
C PRO A 110 -13.76 -1.93 11.31
N LYS A 111 -14.65 -2.57 12.09
CA LYS A 111 -14.68 -2.42 13.56
C LYS A 111 -13.46 -3.05 14.25
N ARG A 112 -12.93 -4.14 13.69
CA ARG A 112 -11.78 -4.88 14.25
C ARG A 112 -10.47 -4.23 13.85
N LEU A 113 -10.36 -3.81 12.58
CA LEU A 113 -9.13 -3.24 12.02
C LEU A 113 -9.33 -1.73 11.77
N GLN A 114 -9.09 -0.95 12.83
CA GLN A 114 -9.16 0.52 12.79
C GLN A 114 -7.96 1.12 12.05
N LYS A 115 -8.11 2.36 11.57
CA LYS A 115 -7.12 3.07 10.73
C LYS A 115 -5.75 3.16 11.39
N GLU A 116 -5.72 3.45 12.68
CA GLU A 116 -4.51 3.55 13.49
C GLU A 116 -3.79 2.20 13.51
N LYS A 117 -4.54 1.09 13.60
CA LYS A 117 -3.96 -0.25 13.60
C LYS A 117 -3.40 -0.63 12.23
N ILE A 118 -4.05 -0.21 11.15
CA ILE A 118 -3.55 -0.39 9.78
C ILE A 118 -2.20 0.30 9.63
N LYS A 119 -2.13 1.59 10.00
CA LYS A 119 -0.90 2.38 9.96
C LYS A 119 0.22 1.73 10.78
N GLN A 120 -0.08 1.34 12.02
CA GLN A 120 0.88 0.64 12.89
C GLN A 120 1.44 -0.63 12.26
N VAL A 121 0.58 -1.50 11.72
CA VAL A 121 1.04 -2.76 11.12
C VAL A 121 1.96 -2.49 9.93
N LEU A 122 1.59 -1.54 9.07
CA LEU A 122 2.35 -1.20 7.88
C LEU A 122 3.71 -0.55 8.24
N VAL A 123 3.72 0.45 9.12
CA VAL A 123 4.95 1.10 9.60
C VAL A 123 5.88 0.09 10.25
N ASN A 124 5.36 -0.77 11.13
CA ASN A 124 6.17 -1.80 11.78
C ASN A 124 6.78 -2.76 10.78
N HIS A 125 6.01 -3.19 9.76
CA HIS A 125 6.53 -4.07 8.72
C HIS A 125 7.65 -3.39 7.91
N MET A 126 7.42 -2.17 7.44
CA MET A 126 8.39 -1.42 6.65
C MET A 126 9.68 -1.13 7.44
N ASN A 127 9.58 -0.83 8.74
CA ASN A 127 10.72 -0.69 9.63
C ASN A 127 11.56 -1.97 9.76
N THR A 128 10.99 -3.16 9.52
CA THR A 128 11.79 -4.39 9.45
C THR A 128 12.70 -4.44 8.22
N LEU A 129 12.37 -3.70 7.16
CA LEU A 129 13.07 -3.65 5.89
C LEU A 129 14.10 -2.51 5.81
N PHE A 130 13.81 -1.37 6.43
CA PHE A 130 14.67 -0.18 6.38
C PHE A 130 15.98 -0.32 7.13
N LYS A 131 17.06 0.27 6.60
CA LYS A 131 18.33 0.41 7.34
C LYS A 131 18.16 1.24 8.60
N GLN A 132 17.35 2.30 8.52
CA GLN A 132 17.00 3.18 9.63
C GLN A 132 15.48 3.17 9.80
N PRO A 133 14.95 2.68 10.94
CA PRO A 133 13.52 2.73 11.18
C PRO A 133 13.06 4.17 11.41
N ILE A 134 11.80 4.44 11.09
CA ILE A 134 11.14 5.73 11.35
C ILE A 134 10.10 5.61 12.47
N GLU A 135 9.72 6.75 13.05
CA GLU A 135 8.66 6.79 14.04
C GLU A 135 7.28 6.86 13.37
N GLU A 136 6.27 6.22 13.95
CA GLU A 136 4.89 6.23 13.42
C GLU A 136 4.31 7.66 13.37
N THR A 137 4.78 8.55 14.24
CA THR A 137 4.36 9.96 14.29
C THR A 137 4.81 10.77 13.08
N ASP A 138 5.75 10.26 12.30
CA ASP A 138 6.28 10.92 11.10
C ASP A 138 5.45 10.63 9.83
N ILE A 139 4.45 9.75 9.97
CA ILE A 139 3.51 9.30 8.93
C ILE A 139 2.13 9.89 9.16
#